data_AF-A0A3C0NIC4-F1
#
_entry.id   AF-A0A3C0NIC4-F1
#
_cell.length_a   1.000
_cell.length_b   1.000
_cell.length_c   1.000
_cell.angle_alpha   90.00
_cell.angle_beta   90.00
_cell.angle_gamma   90.00
#
_symmetry.space_group_name_H-M   'P 1'
#
loop_
_entity.id
_entity.type
_entity.pdbx_description
1 polymer ?
#
loop_
_entity_poly.entity_id
_entity_poly.type
_entity_poly.pdbx_seq_one_letter_code
_entity_poly.pdbx_strand_id
1 'polypeptide(L)' 'PQKVLKEVLYWTGGQPFLTQKLCQLVLTCKLPIPVGGEAQWVEQLVRSRLIEHWEAQDEPEHL' A
#
# COMPACT_ATOMS: atom_id res chain seq x y z
N PRO A 1 9.26 -3.38 10.88
CA PRO A 1 8.21 -2.33 10.81
C PRO A 1 8.68 -0.98 10.20
N GLN A 2 9.77 -0.39 10.69
CA GLN A 2 10.21 0.97 10.28
C GLN A 2 10.52 1.12 8.78
N LYS A 3 11.15 0.11 8.16
CA LYS A 3 11.44 0.11 6.72
C LYS A 3 10.16 0.16 5.88
N VAL A 4 9.20 -0.72 6.18
CA VAL A 4 7.88 -0.75 5.50
C VAL A 4 7.18 0.60 5.61
N LEU A 5 7.14 1.20 6.81
CA LEU A 5 6.49 2.49 7.00
C LEU A 5 7.17 3.62 6.20
N LYS A 6 8.50 3.58 6.08
CA LYS A 6 9.24 4.53 5.25
C LYS A 6 8.86 4.41 3.77
N GLU A 7 8.73 3.19 3.27
CA GLU A 7 8.29 2.92 1.90
C GLU A 7 6.84 3.33 1.68
N VAL A 8 5.95 3.05 2.65
CA VAL A 8 4.56 3.52 2.60
C VAL A 8 4.51 5.04 2.45
N LEU A 9 5.22 5.78 3.30
CA LEU A 9 5.25 7.25 3.24
C LEU A 9 5.88 7.77 1.94
N TYR A 10 6.90 7.08 1.43
CA TYR A 10 7.53 7.41 0.15
C TYR A 10 6.53 7.31 -1.01
N TRP A 11 5.79 6.21 -1.09
CA TRP A 11 4.79 5.98 -2.14
C TRP A 11 3.55 6.88 -2.03
N THR A 12 3.19 7.32 -0.82
CA THR A 12 1.99 8.13 -0.59
C THR A 12 2.28 9.62 -0.51
N GLY A 13 3.56 10.03 -0.53
CA GLY A 13 3.98 11.42 -0.30
C GLY A 13 3.54 11.98 1.05
N GLY A 14 3.24 11.11 2.03
CA GLY A 14 2.70 11.51 3.33
C GLY A 14 1.23 11.95 3.31
N GLN A 15 0.49 11.77 2.21
CA GLN A 15 -0.95 12.05 2.20
C GLN A 15 -1.70 11.11 3.16
N PRO A 16 -2.50 11.62 4.10
CA PRO A 16 -3.15 10.79 5.13
C PRO A 16 -4.03 9.68 4.55
N PHE A 17 -4.85 9.98 3.53
CA PHE A 17 -5.76 9.03 2.91
C PHE A 17 -5.03 7.86 2.25
N LEU A 18 -4.04 8.16 1.40
CA LEU A 18 -3.24 7.13 0.72
C LEU A 18 -2.39 6.34 1.72
N THR A 19 -1.85 7.00 2.74
CA THR A 19 -1.09 6.36 3.82
C THR A 19 -1.95 5.37 4.59
N GLN A 20 -3.19 5.75 4.93
CA GLN A 20 -4.13 4.87 5.60
C GLN A 20 -4.49 3.65 4.72
N LYS A 21 -4.82 3.88 3.45
CA LYS A 21 -5.19 2.80 2.50
C LYS A 21 -4.03 1.82 2.31
N LEU A 22 -2.82 2.32 2.09
CA LEU A 22 -1.65 1.47 1.90
C LEU A 22 -1.27 0.72 3.18
N CYS A 23 -1.36 1.35 4.36
CA CYS A 23 -1.19 0.66 5.63
C CYS A 23 -2.22 -0.48 5.82
N GLN A 24 -3.49 -0.25 5.47
CA GLN A 24 -4.51 -1.31 5.53
C GLN A 24 -4.19 -2.46 4.56
N LEU A 25 -3.72 -2.15 3.35
CA LEU A 25 -3.29 -3.18 2.39
C LEU A 25 -2.12 -4.00 2.93
N VAL A 26 -1.14 -3.35 3.58
CA VAL A 26 -0.01 -4.04 4.22
C VAL A 26 -0.50 -5.00 5.30
N LEU A 27 -1.45 -4.58 6.14
CA LEU A 27 -2.03 -5.43 7.19
C LEU A 27 -2.89 -6.57 6.64
N THR A 28 -3.57 -6.34 5.52
CA THR A 28 -4.45 -7.34 4.88
C THR A 28 -3.64 -8.37 4.10
N CYS A 29 -2.43 -8.03 3.69
CA CYS A 29 -1.54 -8.92 2.96
C CYS A 29 -1.01 -10.01 3.90
N LYS A 30 -1.50 -11.25 3.74
CA LYS A 30 -1.06 -12.42 4.51
C LYS A 30 0.35 -12.92 4.14
N LEU A 31 1.00 -12.26 3.17
CA LEU A 31 2.33 -12.64 2.72
C LEU A 31 3.39 -12.17 3.72
N PRO A 32 4.39 -13.00 4.04
CA PRO A 32 5.49 -12.58 4.90
C PRO A 32 6.29 -11.47 4.21
N ILE A 33 6.64 -10.45 4.99
CA ILE A 33 7.47 -9.34 4.50
C ILE A 33 8.93 -9.83 4.46
N PRO A 34 9.57 -9.88 3.28
CA PRO A 34 10.95 -10.33 3.17
C PRO A 34 11.91 -9.32 3.83
N VAL A 35 12.80 -9.81 4.70
CA VAL A 35 13.80 -8.99 5.36
C VAL A 35 14.80 -8.47 4.33
N GLY A 36 14.91 -7.15 4.20
CA GLY A 36 15.75 -6.50 3.18
C GLY A 36 15.09 -6.32 1.82
N GLY A 37 13.89 -6.87 1.62
CA GLY A 37 13.08 -6.73 0.40
C GLY A 37 11.80 -5.91 0.61
N GLU A 38 11.71 -5.15 1.72
CA GLU A 38 10.49 -4.43 2.10
C GLU A 38 10.06 -3.43 1.02
N ALA A 39 11.02 -2.75 0.37
CA ALA A 39 10.75 -1.78 -0.68
C ALA A 39 10.11 -2.43 -1.91
N GLN A 40 10.69 -3.53 -2.41
CA GLN A 40 10.13 -4.26 -3.54
C GLN A 40 8.76 -4.86 -3.20
N TRP A 41 8.59 -5.35 -1.98
CA TRP A 41 7.31 -5.89 -1.53
C TRP A 41 6.22 -4.81 -1.46
N VAL A 42 6.53 -3.62 -0.92
CA VAL A 42 5.60 -2.48 -0.92
C VAL A 42 5.32 -1.99 -2.34
N GLU A 43 6.34 -1.90 -3.20
CA GLU A 43 6.15 -1.55 -4.61
C GLU A 43 5.19 -2.53 -5.31
N GLN A 44 5.37 -3.84 -5.13
CA GLN A 44 4.46 -4.83 -5.71
C GLN A 44 3.05 -4.70 -5.17
N LEU A 45 2.89 -4.40 -3.87
CA LEU A 45 1.60 -4.17 -3.26
C LEU A 45 0.91 -2.93 -3.86
N VAL A 46 1.64 -1.83 -4.01
CA VAL A 46 1.14 -0.59 -4.63
C VAL A 46 0.75 -0.85 -6.09
N ARG A 47 1.61 -1.50 -6.88
CA ARG A 47 1.31 -1.79 -8.30
C ARG A 47 0.09 -2.70 -8.45
N SER A 48 0.03 -3.80 -7.69
CA SER A 48 -1.03 -4.80 -7.83
C SER A 48 -2.39 -4.31 -7.30
N ARG A 49 -2.41 -3.50 -6.24
CA ARG A 49 -3.65 -3.08 -5.56
C ARG A 49 -4.07 -1.64 -5.84
N LEU A 50 -3.11 -0.76 -6.08
CA LEU A 50 -3.33 0.68 -6.27
C LEU A 50 -3.25 1.12 -7.74
N ILE A 51 -2.64 0.34 -8.63
CA ILE A 51 -2.55 0.68 -10.06
C ILE A 51 -3.42 -0.26 -10.90
N GLU A 52 -3.30 -1.58 -10.71
CA GLU A 52 -4.05 -2.56 -11.52
C GLU A 52 -5.50 -2.76 -11.05
N HIS A 53 -5.76 -2.59 -9.75
CA HIS A 53 -7.08 -2.81 -9.15
C HIS A 53 -7.83 -1.53 -8.78
N TRP A 54 -7.28 -0.35 -9.11
CA TRP A 54 -7.91 0.93 -8.77
C TRP A 54 -9.25 1.12 -9.48
N GLU A 55 -9.33 0.78 -10.77
CA GLU A 55 -10.56 0.87 -11.57
C GLU A 55 -11.66 -0.10 -11.09
N ALA A 56 -11.29 -1.19 -10.43
CA ALA A 56 -12.23 -2.18 -9.86
C ALA A 56 -12.60 -1.91 -8.39
N GLN A 57 -11.96 -0.93 -7.73
CA GLN A 57 -12.24 -0.54 -6.34
C GLN A 57 -12.82 0.87 -6.21
N ASP A 58 -12.96 1.62 -7.30
CA ASP A 58 -13.73 2.86 -7.37
C ASP A 58 -15.24 2.51 -7.41
N GLU A 59 -15.76 1.90 -6.34
CA GLU A 59 -17.16 2.14 -5.98
C GLU A 59 -17.20 3.49 -5.26
N PRO A 60 -17.88 4.50 -5.79
CA PRO A 60 -18.04 5.76 -5.09
C PRO A 60 -18.82 5.48 -3.80
N GLU A 61 -18.23 5.80 -2.66
CA GLU A 61 -19.02 6.19 -1.47
C GLU A 61 -19.77 7.47 -1.86
N HIS A 62 -20.92 7.32 -2.50
CA HIS A 62 -21.90 8.38 -2.58
C HIS A 62 -22.42 8.65 -1.16
N LEU A 63 -22.06 9.82 -0.66
CA LEU A 63 -22.65 10.65 0.42
C LEU A 63 -23.79 10.04 1.23
#